data_AF-A0AA39ALL2-F1
#
_entry.id   AF-A0AA39ALL2-F1
#
_cell.length_a   1.000
_cell.length_b   1.000
_cell.length_c   1.000
_cell.angle_alpha   90.00
_cell.angle_beta   90.00
_cell.angle_gamma   90.00
#
_symmetry.space_group_name_H-M   'P 1'
#
loop_
_entity.id
_entity.type
_entity.pdbx_description
1 polymer ?
#
loop_
_entity_poly.entity_id
_entity_poly.type
_entity_poly.pdbx_seq_one_letter_code
_entity_poly.pdbx_strand_id
1 'polypeptide(L)'
;MPKYFGSKALAITSPVVRLLTLIFLLASLIVITTDSATMKIVFTEVKIRFKNVYSYRYMVSVTVIGLAYTFLQIPFAVHYACTGKRLGAHDGLLKFEFFGDKVISYLLATGVGAAFGATFDLKKNLDDPERLVTGMNIFGSALLSPEIRSKLDDFFNLAYVSAGLLLLGFLCSGVSSIISSLALSK
;
A
#
# COMPACT_ATOMS: atom_id res chain seq x y z
N MET A 1 2.79 43.09 11.58
CA MET A 1 1.84 42.26 10.80
C MET A 1 2.63 41.40 9.80
N PRO A 2 2.83 40.09 10.02
CA PRO A 2 3.52 39.23 9.04
C PRO A 2 2.50 38.45 8.20
N LYS A 3 2.39 38.77 6.90
CA LYS A 3 3.01 38.08 5.74
C LYS A 3 2.15 36.94 5.15
N TYR A 4 1.42 37.33 4.10
CA TYR A 4 0.64 36.57 3.11
C TYR A 4 1.40 35.47 2.32
N PHE A 5 2.55 34.97 2.80
CA PHE A 5 3.41 34.03 2.06
C PHE A 5 3.11 32.54 2.29
N GLY A 6 2.38 32.18 3.35
CA GLY A 6 2.08 30.78 3.68
C GLY A 6 1.00 30.11 2.80
N SER A 7 0.05 30.89 2.27
CA SER A 7 -1.17 30.34 1.67
C SER A 7 -0.99 29.79 0.24
N LYS A 8 0.02 30.24 -0.52
CA LYS A 8 0.28 29.77 -1.89
C LYS A 8 1.15 28.52 -1.94
N ALA A 9 2.13 28.41 -1.04
CA ALA A 9 2.98 27.23 -0.92
C ALA A 9 2.17 26.01 -0.45
N LEU A 10 1.29 26.18 0.54
CA LEU A 10 0.41 25.10 1.03
C LEU A 10 -0.59 24.60 -0.04
N ALA A 11 -1.07 25.48 -0.92
CA ALA A 11 -2.00 25.13 -1.99
C ALA A 11 -1.35 24.27 -3.09
N ILE A 12 -0.03 24.40 -3.30
CA ILE A 12 0.73 23.68 -4.34
C ILE A 12 1.38 22.41 -3.78
N THR A 13 1.80 22.41 -2.50
CA THR A 13 2.41 21.24 -1.85
C THR A 13 1.42 20.08 -1.67
N SER A 14 0.13 20.36 -1.43
CA SER A 14 -0.90 19.34 -1.26
C SER A 14 -1.06 18.38 -2.47
N PRO A 15 -1.25 18.87 -3.71
CA PRO A 15 -1.44 17.97 -4.86
C PRO A 15 -0.18 17.19 -5.25
N VAL A 16 1.02 17.75 -5.11
CA VAL A 16 2.28 17.07 -5.47
C VAL A 16 2.52 15.85 -4.60
N VAL A 17 2.32 15.98 -3.27
CA VAL A 17 2.48 14.88 -2.32
C VAL A 17 1.43 13.78 -2.58
N ARG A 18 0.20 14.16 -2.93
CA ARG A 18 -0.86 13.21 -3.31
C ARG A 18 -0.59 12.49 -4.64
N LEU A 19 0.04 13.17 -5.59
CA LEU A 19 0.47 12.53 -6.84
C LEU A 19 1.58 11.51 -6.57
N LEU A 20 2.50 11.84 -5.66
CA LEU A 20 3.58 10.96 -5.25
C LEU A 20 3.07 9.73 -4.49
N THR A 21 2.12 9.88 -3.56
CA THR A 21 1.48 8.73 -2.88
C THR A 21 0.77 7.82 -3.88
N LEU A 22 0.10 8.39 -4.88
CA LEU A 22 -0.58 7.64 -5.94
C LEU A 22 0.42 6.83 -6.79
N ILE A 23 1.57 7.40 -7.13
CA ILE A 23 2.63 6.69 -7.87
C ILE A 23 3.13 5.49 -7.05
N PHE A 24 3.39 5.67 -5.75
CA PHE A 24 3.83 4.56 -4.89
C PHE A 24 2.76 3.48 -4.70
N LEU A 25 1.50 3.87 -4.53
CA LEU A 25 0.37 2.93 -4.43
C LEU A 25 0.17 2.14 -5.72
N LEU A 26 0.26 2.80 -6.89
CA LEU A 26 0.20 2.13 -8.19
C LEU A 26 1.38 1.19 -8.41
N ALA A 27 2.60 1.63 -8.11
CA ALA A 27 3.79 0.79 -8.22
C ALA A 27 3.66 -0.45 -7.33
N SER A 28 3.23 -0.28 -6.06
CA SER A 28 2.97 -1.41 -5.17
C SER A 28 1.88 -2.33 -5.71
N LEU A 29 0.75 -1.79 -6.18
CA LEU A 29 -0.34 -2.58 -6.75
C LEU A 29 0.09 -3.37 -7.99
N ILE A 30 0.85 -2.75 -8.89
CA ILE A 30 1.37 -3.39 -10.10
C ILE A 30 2.32 -4.52 -9.70
N VAL A 31 3.25 -4.29 -8.77
CA VAL A 31 4.22 -5.31 -8.34
C VAL A 31 3.49 -6.53 -7.76
N ILE A 32 2.59 -6.36 -6.80
CA ILE A 32 1.87 -7.50 -6.19
C ILE A 32 0.89 -8.20 -7.14
N THR A 33 0.31 -7.50 -8.11
CA THR A 33 -0.64 -8.12 -9.04
C THR A 33 0.05 -8.81 -10.22
N THR A 34 1.18 -8.27 -10.65
CA THR A 34 1.98 -8.82 -11.75
C THR A 34 2.69 -10.08 -11.31
N ASP A 35 3.18 -10.12 -10.08
CA ASP A 35 3.87 -11.29 -9.60
C ASP A 35 2.89 -12.41 -9.24
N SER A 36 3.11 -13.56 -9.85
CA SER A 36 2.30 -14.77 -9.74
C SER A 36 3.26 -15.93 -9.95
N ALA A 37 3.74 -16.51 -8.86
CA ALA A 37 4.61 -17.68 -8.89
C ALA A 37 3.88 -18.84 -9.57
N THR A 38 4.25 -19.09 -10.81
CA THR A 38 3.73 -20.22 -11.58
C THR A 38 4.67 -21.39 -11.30
N MET A 39 4.24 -22.32 -10.45
CA MET A 39 5.03 -23.48 -10.08
C MET A 39 4.57 -24.68 -10.89
N LYS A 40 5.49 -25.33 -11.60
CA LYS A 40 5.26 -26.62 -12.26
C LYS A 40 5.66 -27.69 -11.27
N ILE A 41 4.68 -28.43 -10.72
CA ILE A 41 4.97 -29.62 -9.92
C ILE A 41 4.67 -30.83 -10.78
N VAL A 42 5.74 -31.41 -11.36
CA VAL A 42 5.85 -32.75 -11.98
C VAL A 42 4.85 -33.08 -13.12
N PHE A 43 3.53 -32.93 -12.95
CA PHE A 43 2.48 -33.08 -13.99
C PHE A 43 1.28 -32.11 -13.86
N THR A 44 1.35 -31.07 -13.02
CA THR A 44 0.25 -30.09 -12.85
C THR A 44 0.81 -28.67 -12.62
N GLU A 45 0.30 -27.68 -13.35
CA GLU A 45 0.63 -26.26 -13.14
C GLU A 45 -0.14 -25.73 -11.92
N VAL A 46 0.54 -25.59 -10.78
CA VAL A 46 -0.04 -24.96 -9.59
C VAL A 46 0.37 -23.49 -9.60
N LYS A 47 -0.57 -22.62 -9.98
CA LYS A 47 -0.38 -21.17 -9.96
C LYS A 47 -0.62 -20.64 -8.55
N ILE A 48 0.45 -20.39 -7.80
CA ILE A 48 0.36 -19.74 -6.49
C ILE A 48 0.27 -18.25 -6.73
N ARG A 49 -0.93 -17.68 -6.56
CA ARG A 49 -1.12 -16.23 -6.57
C ARG A 49 -1.00 -15.66 -5.16
N PHE A 50 -0.52 -14.43 -5.02
CA PHE A 50 -0.56 -13.69 -3.74
C PHE A 50 -1.96 -13.65 -3.15
N LYS A 51 -2.97 -13.62 -4.03
CA LYS A 51 -4.37 -13.75 -3.67
C LYS A 51 -4.74 -15.12 -3.09
N ASN A 52 -3.84 -16.06 -2.76
CA ASN A 52 -4.22 -17.25 -1.99
C ASN A 52 -3.89 -17.11 -0.50
N VAL A 53 -3.02 -16.17 -0.13
CA VAL A 53 -2.71 -15.87 1.28
C VAL A 53 -3.63 -14.76 1.77
N TYR A 54 -4.28 -14.99 2.91
CA TYR A 54 -5.24 -14.03 3.47
C TYR A 54 -4.60 -12.64 3.71
N SER A 55 -3.37 -12.60 4.23
CA SER A 55 -2.65 -11.35 4.50
C SER A 55 -2.34 -10.54 3.23
N TYR A 56 -1.96 -11.20 2.13
CA TYR A 56 -1.72 -10.50 0.86
C TYR A 56 -3.03 -10.04 0.20
N ARG A 57 -4.14 -10.80 0.33
CA ARG A 57 -5.48 -10.33 -0.07
C ARG A 57 -5.86 -9.06 0.67
N TYR A 58 -5.59 -9.02 1.97
CA TYR A 58 -5.83 -7.85 2.80
C TYR A 58 -4.99 -6.66 2.34
N MET A 59 -3.68 -6.84 2.10
CA MET A 59 -2.82 -5.77 1.57
C MET A 59 -3.33 -5.23 0.22
N VAL A 60 -3.71 -6.11 -0.72
CA VAL A 60 -4.27 -5.67 -2.02
C VAL A 60 -5.56 -4.88 -1.82
N SER A 61 -6.45 -5.34 -0.93
CA SER A 61 -7.72 -4.66 -0.65
C SER A 61 -7.49 -3.26 -0.07
N VAL A 62 -6.60 -3.16 0.93
CA VAL A 62 -6.19 -1.90 1.55
C VAL A 62 -5.55 -0.95 0.52
N THR A 63 -4.69 -1.46 -0.36
CA THR A 63 -4.05 -0.69 -1.43
C THR A 63 -5.09 -0.14 -2.41
N VAL A 64 -6.08 -0.96 -2.82
CA VAL A 64 -7.17 -0.54 -3.71
C VAL A 64 -8.07 0.50 -3.05
N ILE A 65 -8.40 0.35 -1.77
CA ILE A 65 -9.18 1.36 -1.01
C ILE A 65 -8.42 2.67 -0.93
N GLY A 66 -7.11 2.63 -0.62
CA GLY A 66 -6.25 3.81 -0.60
C GLY A 66 -6.16 4.48 -1.97
N LEU A 67 -6.09 3.70 -3.05
CA LEU A 67 -6.08 4.20 -4.42
C LEU A 67 -7.43 4.85 -4.81
N ALA A 68 -8.56 4.24 -4.44
CA ALA A 68 -9.87 4.80 -4.70
C ALA A 68 -10.06 6.15 -3.97
N TYR A 69 -9.52 6.26 -2.75
CA TYR A 69 -9.52 7.49 -1.98
C TYR A 69 -8.69 8.60 -2.64
N THR A 70 -7.46 8.30 -3.10
CA THR A 70 -6.64 9.29 -3.80
C THR A 70 -7.28 9.72 -5.12
N PHE A 71 -7.94 8.80 -5.83
CA PHE A 71 -8.72 9.12 -7.04
C PHE A 71 -9.90 10.04 -6.75
N LEU A 72 -10.57 9.86 -5.60
CA LEU A 72 -11.66 10.73 -5.16
C LEU A 72 -11.14 12.14 -4.82
N GLN A 73 -9.95 12.26 -4.23
CA GLN A 73 -9.36 13.56 -3.83
C GLN A 73 -8.93 14.45 -5.00
N ILE A 74 -8.45 13.89 -6.11
CA ILE A 74 -7.94 14.64 -7.27
C ILE A 74 -8.98 15.59 -7.89
N PRO A 75 -10.21 15.17 -8.25
CA PRO A 75 -11.20 16.05 -8.84
C PRO A 75 -11.65 17.15 -7.88
N PHE A 76 -11.71 16.88 -6.56
CA PHE A 76 -12.00 17.92 -5.56
C PHE A 76 -10.90 18.97 -5.50
N ALA A 77 -9.63 18.56 -5.57
CA ALA A 77 -8.49 19.48 -5.62
C ALA A 77 -8.46 20.32 -6.90
N VAL A 78 -8.75 19.71 -8.06
CA VAL A 78 -8.82 20.40 -9.36
C VAL A 78 -9.99 21.38 -9.40
N HIS A 79 -11.16 20.99 -8.89
CA HIS A 79 -12.32 21.86 -8.80
C HIS A 79 -12.07 23.09 -7.92
N TYR A 80 -11.32 22.92 -6.83
CA TYR A 80 -10.85 24.02 -5.98
C TYR A 80 -9.88 24.96 -6.71
N ALA A 81 -8.95 24.41 -7.50
CA ALA A 81 -7.96 25.19 -8.25
C ALA A 81 -8.58 26.00 -9.41
N CYS A 82 -9.54 25.42 -10.15
CA CYS A 82 -10.17 26.07 -11.30
C CYS A 82 -11.19 27.15 -10.93
N THR A 83 -11.92 26.99 -9.82
CA THR A 83 -13.09 27.86 -9.56
C THR A 83 -12.69 29.19 -8.90
N GLY A 84 -11.47 29.30 -8.34
CA GLY A 84 -10.94 30.54 -7.72
C GLY A 84 -11.72 31.08 -6.51
N LYS A 85 -12.94 30.59 -6.29
CA LYS A 85 -13.74 30.74 -5.09
C LYS A 85 -13.51 29.50 -4.23
N ARG A 86 -13.16 29.72 -2.95
CA ARG A 86 -13.31 28.73 -1.89
C ARG A 86 -14.79 28.34 -1.84
N LEU A 87 -15.18 27.32 -2.60
CA LEU A 87 -16.54 26.80 -2.60
C LEU A 87 -16.77 26.11 -1.24
N GLY A 88 -17.33 26.89 -0.31
CA GLY A 88 -17.57 26.54 1.09
C GLY A 88 -16.29 26.68 1.93
N ALA A 89 -16.18 27.49 2.97
CA ALA A 89 -17.20 28.04 3.87
C ALA A 89 -18.25 27.02 4.35
N HIS A 90 -18.04 25.73 4.08
CA HIS A 90 -18.69 24.65 4.79
C HIS A 90 -17.57 23.75 5.32
N ASP A 91 -17.24 24.00 6.57
CA ASP A 91 -16.22 23.39 7.42
C ASP A 91 -16.17 21.84 7.34
N GLY A 92 -17.22 21.19 6.83
CA GLY A 92 -17.35 19.74 6.72
C GLY A 92 -16.45 19.04 5.67
N LEU A 93 -16.18 19.64 4.50
CA LEU A 93 -15.42 18.98 3.43
C LEU A 93 -13.91 18.92 3.74
N LEU A 94 -13.38 19.99 4.34
CA LEU A 94 -12.02 20.02 4.91
C LEU A 94 -11.86 19.02 6.06
N LYS A 95 -12.87 18.93 6.95
CA LYS A 95 -12.87 17.94 8.04
C LYS A 95 -12.95 16.51 7.52
N PHE A 96 -13.71 16.26 6.45
CA PHE A 96 -13.79 14.95 5.81
C PHE A 96 -12.46 14.54 5.19
N GLU A 97 -11.78 15.44 4.47
CA GLU A 97 -10.47 15.16 3.89
C GLU A 97 -9.41 14.92 4.96
N PHE A 98 -9.45 15.69 6.05
CA PHE A 98 -8.53 15.53 7.18
C PHE A 98 -8.76 14.21 7.94
N PHE A 99 -10.02 13.85 8.18
CA PHE A 99 -10.37 12.60 8.85
C PHE A 99 -10.10 11.39 7.93
N GLY A 100 -10.43 11.51 6.65
CA GLY A 100 -10.15 10.52 5.62
C GLY A 100 -8.66 10.20 5.51
N ASP A 101 -7.80 11.22 5.47
CA ASP A 101 -6.34 11.05 5.41
C ASP A 101 -5.81 10.25 6.62
N LYS A 102 -6.39 10.45 7.81
CA LYS A 102 -6.03 9.68 9.01
C LYS A 102 -6.52 8.24 8.95
N VAL A 103 -7.78 8.03 8.57
CA VAL A 103 -8.35 6.67 8.47
C VAL A 103 -7.61 5.85 7.41
N ILE A 104 -7.34 6.43 6.24
CA ILE A 104 -6.64 5.75 5.16
C ILE A 104 -5.18 5.49 5.50
N SER A 105 -4.50 6.41 6.20
CA SER A 105 -3.13 6.17 6.65
C SER A 105 -3.06 5.04 7.68
N TYR A 106 -3.96 4.97 8.66
CA TYR A 106 -4.03 3.83 9.57
C TYR A 106 -4.36 2.53 8.84
N LEU A 107 -5.30 2.57 7.88
CA LEU A 107 -5.65 1.41 7.07
C LEU A 107 -4.43 0.90 6.28
N LEU A 108 -3.71 1.78 5.58
CA LEU A 108 -2.47 1.47 4.87
C LEU A 108 -1.40 0.90 5.80
N ALA A 109 -1.22 1.47 7.00
CA ALA A 109 -0.27 0.96 7.99
C ALA A 109 -0.58 -0.47 8.42
N THR A 110 -1.86 -0.81 8.64
CA THR A 110 -2.25 -2.20 8.94
C THR A 110 -2.01 -3.14 7.76
N GLY A 111 -2.26 -2.68 6.53
CA GLY A 111 -2.00 -3.45 5.31
C GLY A 111 -0.51 -3.79 5.15
N VAL A 112 0.35 -2.80 5.38
CA VAL A 112 1.82 -2.98 5.39
C VAL A 112 2.24 -3.95 6.49
N GLY A 113 1.74 -3.78 7.71
CA GLY A 113 2.04 -4.66 8.84
C GLY A 113 1.65 -6.11 8.57
N ALA A 114 0.47 -6.35 8.02
CA ALA A 114 0.01 -7.69 7.64
C ALA A 114 0.88 -8.31 6.55
N ALA A 115 1.31 -7.52 5.57
CA ALA A 115 2.16 -7.99 4.48
C ALA A 115 3.58 -8.34 4.94
N PHE A 116 4.21 -7.49 5.76
CA PHE A 116 5.52 -7.80 6.33
C PHE A 116 5.46 -8.98 7.29
N GLY A 117 4.44 -9.04 8.16
CA GLY A 117 4.25 -10.18 9.06
C GLY A 117 4.10 -11.50 8.32
N ALA A 118 3.27 -11.53 7.27
CA ALA A 118 3.11 -12.71 6.44
C ALA A 118 4.39 -13.09 5.68
N THR A 119 5.09 -12.10 5.12
CA THR A 119 6.32 -12.34 4.35
C THR A 119 7.42 -12.90 5.24
N PHE A 120 7.57 -12.37 6.46
CA PHE A 120 8.55 -12.85 7.43
C PHE A 120 8.24 -14.28 7.90
N ASP A 121 6.98 -14.57 8.24
CA ASP A 121 6.57 -15.92 8.67
C ASP A 121 6.78 -16.95 7.55
N LEU A 122 6.40 -16.61 6.32
CA LEU A 122 6.58 -17.47 5.15
C LEU A 122 8.06 -17.73 4.83
N LYS A 123 8.91 -16.70 4.89
CA LYS A 123 10.35 -16.84 4.64
C LYS A 123 11.04 -17.67 5.72
N LYS A 124 10.69 -17.43 6.99
CA LYS A 124 11.21 -18.22 8.11
C LYS A 124 10.85 -19.70 7.98
N ASN A 125 9.60 -19.99 7.62
CA ASN A 125 9.19 -21.37 7.39
C ASN A 125 9.94 -21.99 6.19
N LEU A 126 10.24 -21.22 5.14
CA LEU A 126 11.03 -21.68 3.99
C LEU A 126 12.50 -22.00 4.31
N ASP A 127 13.08 -21.33 5.30
CA ASP A 127 14.45 -21.58 5.78
C ASP A 127 14.53 -22.70 6.82
N ASP A 128 13.44 -22.98 7.55
CA ASP A 128 13.32 -24.04 8.56
C ASP A 128 12.43 -25.22 8.06
N PRO A 129 12.94 -26.14 7.22
CA PRO A 129 12.14 -27.17 6.55
C PRO A 129 11.45 -28.17 7.49
N GLU A 130 11.97 -28.40 8.70
CA GLU A 130 11.33 -29.28 9.70
C GLU A 130 9.95 -28.75 10.16
N ARG A 131 9.77 -27.43 10.19
CA ARG A 131 8.49 -26.79 10.54
C ARG A 131 7.47 -26.93 9.40
N LEU A 132 7.93 -26.85 8.15
CA LEU A 132 7.07 -27.04 6.97
C LEU A 132 6.58 -28.48 6.84
N VAL A 133 7.46 -29.46 7.08
CA VAL A 133 7.11 -30.88 7.03
C VAL A 133 6.08 -31.24 8.11
N THR A 134 6.25 -30.70 9.32
CA THR A 134 5.33 -30.96 10.45
C THR A 134 3.97 -30.27 10.27
N GLY A 135 3.94 -29.07 9.65
CA GLY A 135 2.70 -28.31 9.44
C GLY A 135 1.90 -28.67 8.19
N MET A 136 2.52 -29.28 7.18
CA MET A 136 1.95 -29.41 5.83
C MET A 136 2.43 -30.70 5.13
N ASN A 137 2.00 -31.85 5.65
CA ASN A 137 2.31 -33.20 5.14
C ASN A 137 2.24 -33.30 3.58
N ILE A 138 3.08 -34.16 2.96
CA ILE A 138 3.23 -34.47 1.50
C ILE A 138 3.45 -33.26 0.55
N PHE A 139 2.80 -32.11 0.76
CA PHE A 139 2.99 -30.88 -0.02
C PHE A 139 4.25 -30.11 0.40
N GLY A 140 4.60 -30.14 1.69
CA GLY A 140 5.84 -29.55 2.21
C GLY A 140 7.11 -30.16 1.62
N SER A 141 7.13 -31.48 1.37
CA SER A 141 8.27 -32.15 0.72
C SER A 141 8.45 -31.78 -0.75
N ALA A 142 7.39 -31.38 -1.45
CA ALA A 142 7.51 -30.84 -2.81
C ALA A 142 8.12 -29.43 -2.81
N LEU A 143 7.79 -28.60 -1.80
CA LEU A 143 8.38 -27.26 -1.62
C LEU A 143 9.87 -27.29 -1.24
N LEU A 144 10.36 -28.41 -0.70
CA LEU A 144 11.78 -28.67 -0.41
C LEU A 144 12.65 -28.81 -1.67
N SER A 145 12.05 -29.01 -2.85
CA SER A 145 12.80 -29.05 -4.10
C SER A 145 13.54 -27.72 -4.30
N PRO A 146 14.85 -27.72 -4.60
CA PRO A 146 15.65 -26.50 -4.70
C PRO A 146 15.11 -25.51 -5.74
N GLU A 147 14.51 -26.01 -6.82
CA GLU A 147 13.89 -25.18 -7.86
C GLU A 147 12.64 -24.45 -7.34
N ILE A 148 11.79 -25.15 -6.58
CA ILE A 148 10.56 -24.59 -6.04
C ILE A 148 10.88 -23.60 -4.91
N ARG A 149 11.83 -23.95 -4.04
CA ARG A 149 12.32 -23.07 -2.96
C ARG A 149 12.89 -21.76 -3.50
N SER A 150 13.72 -21.82 -4.54
CA SER A 150 14.26 -20.60 -5.17
C SER A 150 13.16 -19.71 -5.74
N LYS A 151 12.17 -20.28 -6.44
CA LYS A 151 11.04 -19.48 -6.96
C LYS A 151 10.19 -18.87 -5.86
N LEU A 152 10.04 -19.56 -4.73
CA LEU A 152 9.28 -19.06 -3.59
C LEU A 152 10.01 -17.93 -2.86
N ASP A 153 11.34 -18.03 -2.74
CA ASP A 153 12.17 -16.97 -2.17
C ASP A 153 12.09 -15.70 -3.01
N ASP A 154 12.22 -15.83 -4.35
CA ASP A 154 12.05 -14.69 -5.27
C ASP A 154 10.67 -14.04 -5.15
N PHE A 155 9.62 -14.86 -5.05
CA PHE A 155 8.25 -14.40 -4.87
C PHE A 155 8.06 -13.64 -3.54
N PHE A 156 8.62 -14.14 -2.44
CA PHE A 156 8.57 -13.46 -1.15
C PHE A 156 9.40 -12.17 -1.13
N ASN A 157 10.57 -12.16 -1.78
CA ASN A 157 11.38 -10.96 -1.95
C ASN A 157 10.60 -9.89 -2.73
N LEU A 158 9.85 -10.27 -3.76
CA LEU A 158 9.03 -9.32 -4.53
C LEU A 158 7.83 -8.79 -3.71
N ALA A 159 7.20 -9.65 -2.90
CA ALA A 159 6.17 -9.22 -1.94
C ALA A 159 6.72 -8.23 -0.91
N TYR A 160 7.94 -8.45 -0.43
CA TYR A 160 8.64 -7.57 0.51
C TYR A 160 8.92 -6.20 -0.12
N VAL A 161 9.39 -6.18 -1.37
CA VAL A 161 9.58 -4.94 -2.13
C VAL A 161 8.26 -4.20 -2.32
N SER A 162 7.18 -4.91 -2.66
CA SER A 162 5.84 -4.33 -2.79
C SER A 162 5.34 -3.69 -1.48
N ALA A 163 5.52 -4.38 -0.35
CA ALA A 163 5.15 -3.87 0.96
C ALA A 163 5.99 -2.65 1.35
N GLY A 164 7.27 -2.61 0.97
CA GLY A 164 8.13 -1.42 1.12
C GLY A 164 7.64 -0.22 0.32
N LEU A 165 7.23 -0.41 -0.93
CA LEU A 165 6.63 0.65 -1.75
C LEU A 165 5.32 1.17 -1.13
N LEU A 166 4.50 0.27 -0.58
CA LEU A 166 3.26 0.64 0.12
C LEU A 166 3.56 1.45 1.40
N LEU A 167 4.61 1.09 2.15
CA LEU A 167 5.07 1.83 3.32
C LEU A 167 5.52 3.25 2.95
N LEU A 168 6.26 3.41 1.85
CA LEU A 168 6.63 4.74 1.35
C LEU A 168 5.40 5.58 0.98
N GLY A 169 4.41 4.96 0.33
CA GLY A 169 3.12 5.59 0.05
C GLY A 169 2.39 6.02 1.34
N PHE A 170 2.36 5.17 2.36
CA PHE A 170 1.81 5.49 3.68
C PHE A 170 2.53 6.68 4.34
N LEU A 171 3.87 6.66 4.40
CA LEU A 171 4.65 7.72 5.04
C LEU A 171 4.42 9.06 4.33
N CYS A 172 4.40 9.05 3.00
CA CYS A 172 4.11 10.23 2.20
C CYS A 172 2.68 10.77 2.47
N SER A 173 1.69 9.87 2.61
CA SER A 173 0.32 10.24 3.01
C SER A 173 0.25 10.81 4.43
N GLY A 174 1.01 10.25 5.38
CA GLY A 174 1.08 10.72 6.77
C GLY A 174 1.67 12.13 6.86
N VAL A 175 2.76 12.39 6.13
CA VAL A 175 3.36 13.72 6.03
C VAL A 175 2.37 14.73 5.42
N SER A 176 1.62 14.33 4.39
CA SER A 176 0.56 15.17 3.81
C SER A 176 -0.51 15.56 4.84
N SER A 177 -0.94 14.61 5.67
CA SER A 177 -1.94 14.84 6.71
C SER A 177 -1.45 15.86 7.76
N ILE A 178 -0.18 15.77 8.18
CA ILE A 178 0.41 16.72 9.15
C ILE A 178 0.46 18.13 8.55
N ILE A 179 0.90 18.26 7.30
CA ILE A 179 0.95 19.57 6.60
C ILE A 179 -0.46 20.18 6.48
N SER A 180 -1.46 19.35 6.15
CA SER A 180 -2.87 19.77 6.08
C SER A 180 -3.40 20.22 7.45
N SER A 181 -3.07 19.50 8.53
CA SER A 181 -3.41 19.89 9.91
C SER A 181 -2.87 21.27 10.28
N LEU A 182 -1.61 21.54 9.93
CA LEU A 182 -0.93 22.79 10.26
C LEU A 182 -1.51 23.98 9.50
N ALA A 183 -2.03 23.74 8.29
CA ALA A 183 -2.73 24.76 7.50
C ALA A 183 -4.10 25.10 8.09
N LEU A 184 -4.78 24.14 8.74
CA LEU A 184 -6.10 24.32 9.35
C LEU A 184 -6.05 25.00 10.73
N SER A 185 -4.93 24.89 11.44
CA SER A 185 -4.74 25.48 12.77
C SER A 185 -4.41 26.99 12.75
N LYS A 186 -4.39 27.64 11.59
CA LYS A 186 -4.11 29.06 11.39
C LYS A 186 -5.31 29.78 10.77
#